data_AF-A0A357KXL5-F1
#
_entry.id   AF-A0A357KXL5-F1
#
_cell.length_a   1.000
_cell.length_b   1.000
_cell.length_c   1.000
_cell.angle_alpha   90.00
_cell.angle_beta   90.00
_cell.angle_gamma   90.00
#
_symmetry.space_group_name_H-M   'P 1'
#
loop_
_entity.id
_entity.type
_entity.pdbx_description
1 polymer ?
#
loop_
_entity_poly.entity_id
_entity_poly.type
_entity_poly.pdbx_seq_one_letter_code
_entity_poly.pdbx_strand_id
1 'polypeptide(L)' 'MQIKTYRAKTPAEALTQVKKELGPGAVILHTRTVHVGGFLGFRRRQQTEITATADRRVEPAPPLPRR' A
#
# COMPACT_ATOMS: atom_id res chain seq x y z
N MET A 1 -14.32 9.24 5.52
CA MET A 1 -12.96 8.99 4.99
C MET A 1 -12.52 7.61 5.43
N GLN A 2 -12.52 6.61 4.53
CA GLN A 2 -12.11 5.24 4.86
C GLN A 2 -10.72 4.99 4.27
N ILE A 3 -9.69 5.26 5.06
CA ILE A 3 -8.30 4.92 4.72
C ILE A 3 -8.02 3.56 5.34
N LYS A 4 -7.55 2.62 4.52
CA LYS A 4 -7.16 1.28 4.96
C LYS A 4 -5.76 0.95 4.47
N THR A 5 -5.06 0.19 5.28
CA THR A 5 -3.71 -0.26 4.98
C THR A 5 -3.69 -1.76 4.80
N TYR A 6 -3.19 -2.20 3.65
CA TYR A 6 -3.16 -3.58 3.20
C TYR A 6 -1.72 -4.08 3.23
N ARG A 7 -1.49 -5.25 3.81
CA ARG A 7 -0.17 -5.87 3.90
C ARG A 7 -0.19 -7.21 3.17
N ALA A 8 0.75 -7.42 2.27
CA ALA A 8 0.89 -8.66 1.52
C ALA A 8 2.35 -9.05 1.28
N LYS A 9 2.60 -10.26 0.76
CA LYS A 9 3.98 -10.71 0.46
C LYS A 9 4.49 -10.08 -0.83
N THR A 10 3.58 -9.73 -1.74
CA THR A 10 3.90 -9.09 -3.01
C THR A 10 3.04 -7.85 -3.24
N PRO A 11 3.49 -6.89 -4.05
CA PRO A 11 2.67 -5.75 -4.45
C PRO A 11 1.38 -6.18 -5.16
N ALA A 12 1.43 -7.21 -6.00
CA ALA A 12 0.27 -7.72 -6.72
C ALA A 12 -0.82 -8.27 -5.79
N GLU A 13 -0.43 -9.00 -4.75
CA GLU A 13 -1.37 -9.49 -3.72
C GLU A 13 -2.03 -8.32 -2.97
N ALA A 14 -1.24 -7.31 -2.56
CA ALA A 14 -1.77 -6.15 -1.85
C ALA A 14 -2.76 -5.37 -2.74
N LEU A 15 -2.43 -5.16 -4.02
CA LEU A 15 -3.33 -4.54 -4.99
C LEU A 15 -4.61 -5.35 -5.19
N THR A 16 -4.53 -6.68 -5.16
CA THR A 16 -5.70 -7.55 -5.28
C THR A 16 -6.64 -7.39 -4.09
N GLN A 17 -6.10 -7.31 -2.87
CA GLN A 17 -6.89 -7.02 -1.67
C GLN A 17 -7.56 -5.65 -1.73
N VAL A 18 -6.80 -4.62 -2.13
CA VAL A 18 -7.32 -3.25 -2.35
C VAL A 18 -8.49 -3.28 -3.32
N LYS A 19 -8.35 -3.90 -4.48
CA LYS A 19 -9.42 -3.99 -5.48
C LYS A 19 -10.63 -4.77 -4.97
N LYS A 20 -10.41 -5.85 -4.22
CA LYS A 20 -11.50 -6.68 -3.69
C LYS A 20 -12.31 -5.96 -2.61
N GLU A 21 -11.68 -5.14 -1.78
CA GLU A 21 -12.35 -4.42 -0.69
C GLU A 21 -12.87 -3.03 -1.08
N LEU A 22 -12.06 -2.24 -1.81
CA LEU A 22 -12.35 -0.85 -2.14
C LEU A 22 -12.92 -0.69 -3.56
N GLY A 23 -12.83 -1.74 -4.38
CA GLY A 23 -13.30 -1.73 -5.77
C GLY A 23 -12.31 -1.11 -6.76
N PRO A 24 -12.70 -0.99 -8.04
CA PRO A 24 -11.84 -0.49 -9.12
C PRO A 24 -11.56 1.03 -9.02
N GLY A 25 -12.32 1.76 -8.19
CA GLY A 25 -12.14 3.20 -7.97
C GLY A 25 -11.17 3.55 -6.83
N ALA A 26 -10.44 2.58 -6.28
CA ALA A 26 -9.54 2.80 -5.17
C ALA A 26 -8.35 3.70 -5.56
N VAL A 27 -8.09 4.72 -4.75
CA VAL A 27 -6.91 5.59 -4.85
C VAL A 27 -5.85 5.07 -3.88
N ILE A 28 -4.66 4.83 -4.40
CA ILE A 28 -3.49 4.43 -3.60
C ILE A 28 -2.81 5.70 -3.09
N LEU A 29 -2.63 5.79 -1.78
CA LEU A 29 -2.01 6.93 -1.11
C LEU A 29 -0.51 6.72 -0.96
N HIS A 30 -0.12 5.53 -0.51
CA HIS A 30 1.26 5.22 -0.21
C HIS A 30 1.51 3.73 -0.40
N THR A 31 2.67 3.40 -0.98
CA THR A 31 3.16 2.03 -1.09
C THR A 31 4.56 1.99 -0.51
N ARG A 32 4.77 1.14 0.48
CA ARG A 32 6.10 0.92 1.07
C ARG A 32 6.40 -0.57 1.20
N THR A 33 7.66 -0.93 1.01
CA THR A 33 8.14 -2.28 1.30
C THR A 33 8.70 -2.29 2.72
N VAL A 34 8.08 -3.08 3.59
CA VAL A 34 8.51 -3.28 4.97
C VAL A 34 9.17 -4.65 5.12
N HIS A 35 10.31 -4.68 5.81
CA HIS A 35 10.99 -5.92 6.14
C HIS A 35 10.51 -6.36 7.53
N VAL A 36 9.68 -7.40 7.58
CA VAL A 36 9.14 -7.92 8.84
C VAL A 36 9.96 -9.15 9.27
N GLY A 37 10.54 -9.05 10.45
CA GLY A 37 11.35 -10.10 11.08
C GLY A 37 12.85 -9.78 11.17
N GLY A 38 13.52 -10.48 12.09
CA GLY A 38 14.98 -10.46 12.26
C GLY A 38 15.43 -9.84 13.58
N PHE A 39 15.43 -10.62 14.66
CA PHE A 39 16.13 -10.27 15.90
C PHE A 39 17.21 -11.29 16.30
N LEU A 40 17.24 -12.51 15.73
CA LEU A 40 18.26 -13.53 15.99
C LEU A 40 18.45 -14.48 14.79
N GLY A 41 19.05 -14.03 13.67
CA GLY A 41 19.42 -14.92 12.56
C GLY A 41 18.28 -15.51 11.70
N PHE A 42 17.02 -15.28 12.05
CA PHE A 42 15.88 -15.74 11.25
C PHE A 42 15.53 -14.79 10.09
N ARG A 43 15.51 -15.40 8.90
CA ARG A 43 15.13 -14.90 7.57
C ARG A 43 14.18 -13.69 7.59
N ARG A 44 14.71 -12.49 7.27
CA ARG A 44 13.91 -11.29 7.03
C ARG A 44 12.90 -11.56 5.90
N ARG A 45 11.61 -11.34 6.15
CA ARG A 45 10.57 -11.47 5.11
C ARG A 45 10.21 -10.08 4.60
N GLN A 46 10.32 -9.88 3.29
CA GLN A 46 9.79 -8.68 2.66
C GLN A 46 8.27 -8.77 2.63
N GLN A 47 7.61 -7.70 3.04
CA GLN A 47 6.19 -7.49 2.90
C GLN A 47 5.94 -6.13 2.24
N THR A 48 4.93 -6.06 1.40
CA THR A 48 4.47 -4.82 0.79
C THR A 48 3.27 -4.31 1.58
N GLU A 49 3.33 -3.04 1.97
CA GLU A 49 2.26 -2.33 2.65
C GLU A 49 1.73 -1.23 1.72
N ILE A 50 0.44 -1.30 1.38
CA ILE A 50 -0.26 -0.36 0.52
C ILE A 50 -1.37 0.30 1.32
N THR A 51 -1.30 1.61 1.49
CA THR A 51 -2.39 2.41 2.04
C THR A 51 -3.25 2.92 0.90
N ALA A 52 -4.53 2.58 0.92
CA ALA A 52 -5.49 2.93 -0.12
C ALA A 52 -6.82 3.39 0.47
N THR A 53 -7.60 4.09 -0.35
CA THR A 53 -8.93 4.56 0.00
C THR A 53 -9.86 4.51 -1.21
N ALA A 54 -11.16 4.30 -0.99
CA ALA A 54 -12.18 4.44 -2.03
C ALA A 54 -12.63 5.91 -2.22
N ASP A 55 -12.10 6.83 -1.41
CA ASP A 55 -12.48 8.23 -1.43
C ASP A 55 -11.76 8.97 -2.57
N ARG A 56 -12.52 9.33 -3.61
CA ARG A 56 -12.03 10.13 -4.75
C ARG A 56 -11.60 11.54 -4.38
N ARG A 57 -11.96 12.02 -3.18
CA ARG A 57 -11.57 13.35 -2.71
C ARG A 57 -10.11 13.40 -2.25
N VAL A 58 -9.44 12.26 -2.16
CA VAL A 58 -8.00 12.22 -1.89
C VAL A 58 -7.27 12.41 -3.22
N GLU A 59 -6.88 13.65 -3.47
CA GLU A 59 -6.03 13.99 -4.59
C GLU A 59 -4.64 13.37 -4.34
N PRO A 60 -4.12 12.55 -5.26
CA PRO A 60 -2.76 12.04 -5.13
C PRO A 60 -1.82 13.24 -5.05
N ALA A 61 -0.89 13.21 -4.09
CA ALA A 61 0.03 14.32 -3.86
C ALA A 61 0.64 14.78 -5.20
N PRO A 62 0.57 16.09 -5.54
CA PRO A 62 1.02 16.56 -6.82
C PRO A 62 2.50 16.21 -7.01
N PRO A 63 2.91 15.74 -8.21
CA PRO A 63 4.31 15.52 -8.49
C PRO A 63 5.04 16.85 -8.31
N LEU A 64 6.02 16.89 -7.41
CA LEU A 64 6.79 18.10 -7.14
C LEU A 64 7.28 18.69 -8.47
N PRO A 65 7.14 20.01 -8.69
CA PRO A 65 7.64 20.64 -9.90
C PRO A 65 9.14 20.40 -9.97
N ARG A 66 9.57 19.69 -11.00
CA ARG A 66 10.99 19.60 -11.36
C ARG A 66 11.43 21.00 -11.75
N ARG A 67 12.08 21.69 -10.82
CA ARG A 67 12.80 22.95 -11.06
C ARG A 67 14.11 22.66 -11.75
#